data_AF-A0A936TWE8-F1
#
_entry.id   AF-A0A936TWE8-F1
#
_cell.length_a   1.000
_cell.length_b   1.000
_cell.length_c   1.000
_cell.angle_alpha   90.00
_cell.angle_beta   90.00
_cell.angle_gamma   90.00
#
_symmetry.space_group_name_H-M   'P 1'
#
loop_
_entity.id
_entity.type
_entity.pdbx_description
1 polymer ?
#
loop_
_entity_poly.entity_id
_entity_poly.type
_entity_poly.pdbx_seq_one_letter_code
_entity_poly.pdbx_strand_id
1 'polypeptide(L)'
;MIALDTNVLARAIAVEIDADTATKAQRKRAQALLSSGSRLFVPVTVIEELEWVLRGAYGMPPDDIAAVFEDMLAVENLTVDRAAAVGQALVWYRQGLDFSDALHLAQSGLCSGLATFDARFVKTARRLGLDPQVSAPG
;
A
#
# COMPACT_ATOMS: atom_id res chain seq x y z
N MET A 1 0.45 -21.80 -2.06
CA MET A 1 0.39 -20.33 -2.07
C MET A 1 0.79 -19.88 -0.69
N ILE A 2 1.67 -18.89 -0.56
CA ILE A 2 2.23 -18.43 0.72
C ILE A 2 1.80 -16.99 0.94
N ALA A 3 1.14 -16.70 2.06
CA ALA A 3 0.83 -15.33 2.43
C ALA A 3 2.09 -14.61 2.94
N LEU A 4 2.29 -13.38 2.50
CA LEU A 4 3.39 -12.53 2.94
C LEU A 4 2.92 -11.55 4.01
N ASP A 5 3.81 -11.29 4.95
CA ASP A 5 3.64 -10.32 6.01
C ASP A 5 4.44 -9.05 5.71
N THR A 6 4.08 -7.94 6.35
CA THR A 6 4.67 -6.61 6.16
C THR A 6 6.17 -6.64 6.39
N ASN A 7 6.64 -7.32 7.43
CA ASN A 7 8.07 -7.40 7.75
C ASN A 7 8.90 -8.10 6.65
N VAL A 8 8.34 -9.09 5.95
CA VAL A 8 9.05 -9.80 4.87
C VAL A 8 9.19 -8.88 3.66
N LEU A 9 8.10 -8.20 3.28
CA LEU A 9 8.08 -7.26 2.17
C LEU A 9 8.99 -6.06 2.45
N ALA A 10 8.88 -5.45 3.63
CA ALA A 10 9.72 -4.34 4.06
C ALA A 10 11.21 -4.71 3.98
N ARG A 11 11.60 -5.91 4.43
CA ARG A 11 13.00 -6.38 4.34
C ARG A 11 13.46 -6.62 2.90
N ALA A 12 12.58 -7.00 1.99
CA ALA A 12 12.92 -7.19 0.59
C ALA A 12 13.12 -5.86 -0.15
N ILE A 13 12.29 -4.87 0.17
CA ILE A 13 12.19 -3.56 -0.50
C ILE A 13 13.22 -2.57 0.07
N ALA A 14 13.25 -2.37 1.38
CA ALA A 14 14.03 -1.31 1.99
C ALA A 14 15.53 -1.59 1.97
N VAL A 15 16.32 -0.53 1.70
CA VAL A 15 17.79 -0.58 1.71
C VAL A 15 18.34 0.20 2.88
N GLU A 16 18.81 -0.53 3.88
CA GLU A 16 19.50 0.01 5.04
C GLU A 16 21.02 -0.11 4.82
N ILE A 17 21.72 1.02 4.66
CA ILE A 17 23.17 1.07 4.39
C ILE A 17 23.94 0.43 5.56
N ASP A 18 23.56 0.76 6.78
CA ASP A 18 24.25 0.33 8.01
C ASP A 18 23.55 -0.83 8.73
N ALA A 19 22.78 -1.65 8.00
CA ALA A 19 22.11 -2.81 8.58
C ALA A 19 23.07 -3.83 9.20
N ASP A 20 22.65 -4.42 10.32
CA ASP A 20 23.35 -5.52 10.97
C ASP A 20 23.33 -6.81 10.12
N THR A 21 24.12 -7.79 10.53
CA THR A 21 24.25 -9.08 9.83
C THR A 21 22.91 -9.82 9.75
N ALA A 22 22.08 -9.76 10.79
CA ALA A 22 20.80 -10.45 10.85
C ALA A 22 19.80 -9.87 9.84
N THR A 23 19.72 -8.54 9.75
CA THR A 23 18.88 -7.78 8.83
C THR A 23 19.29 -8.03 7.38
N LYS A 24 20.60 -8.01 7.10
CA LYS A 24 21.14 -8.38 5.77
C LYS A 24 20.79 -9.82 5.39
N ALA A 25 20.81 -10.76 6.33
CA ALA A 25 20.42 -12.14 6.09
C ALA A 25 18.91 -12.29 5.85
N GLN A 26 18.07 -11.59 6.61
CA GLN A 26 16.61 -11.56 6.41
C GLN A 26 16.27 -11.02 5.01
N ARG A 27 16.90 -9.92 4.59
CA ARG A 27 16.72 -9.36 3.25
C ARG A 27 17.01 -10.37 2.14
N LYS A 28 18.15 -11.06 2.21
CA LYS A 28 18.51 -12.10 1.23
C LYS A 28 17.47 -13.21 1.16
N ARG A 29 16.95 -13.65 2.31
CA ARG A 29 15.90 -14.70 2.38
C ARG A 29 14.58 -14.20 1.80
N ALA A 30 14.18 -12.97 2.10
CA ALA A 30 12.96 -12.37 1.58
C ALA A 30 13.03 -12.23 0.05
N GLN A 31 14.14 -11.70 -0.49
CA GLN A 31 14.36 -11.60 -1.93
C GLN A 31 14.39 -12.98 -2.61
N ALA A 32 15.03 -13.97 -2.00
CA ALA A 32 15.03 -15.33 -2.52
C ALA A 32 13.62 -15.94 -2.56
N LEU A 33 12.76 -15.66 -1.56
CA LEU A 33 11.37 -16.09 -1.55
C LEU A 33 10.58 -15.43 -2.70
N LEU A 34 10.70 -14.11 -2.88
CA LEU A 34 10.02 -13.37 -3.95
C LEU A 34 10.41 -13.90 -5.34
N SER A 35 11.68 -14.26 -5.54
CA SER A 35 12.20 -14.79 -6.81
C SER A 35 12.10 -16.33 -6.93
N SER A 36 11.50 -17.03 -5.97
CA SER A 36 11.48 -18.50 -5.94
C SER A 36 10.57 -19.15 -6.98
N GLY A 37 9.73 -18.36 -7.67
CA GLY A 37 8.63 -18.87 -8.51
C GLY A 37 7.43 -19.42 -7.72
N SER A 38 7.46 -19.36 -6.38
CA SER A 38 6.31 -19.72 -5.56
C SER A 38 5.13 -18.79 -5.84
N ARG A 39 3.90 -19.31 -5.75
CA ARG A 39 2.70 -18.45 -5.70
C ARG A 39 2.60 -17.77 -4.35
N LEU A 40 2.58 -16.45 -4.35
CA LEU A 40 2.57 -15.59 -3.17
C LEU A 40 1.25 -14.81 -3.10
N PHE A 41 0.85 -14.44 -1.90
CA PHE A 41 -0.36 -13.67 -1.64
C PHE A 41 -0.08 -12.54 -0.66
N VAL A 42 -0.62 -11.35 -0.91
CA VAL A 42 -0.50 -10.19 -0.01
C VAL A 42 -1.89 -9.73 0.41
N PRO A 43 -2.27 -9.90 1.68
CA PRO A 43 -3.52 -9.35 2.21
C PRO A 43 -3.56 -7.82 2.05
N VAL A 44 -4.75 -7.25 1.86
CA VAL A 44 -4.88 -5.80 1.66
C VAL A 44 -4.46 -5.00 2.89
N THR A 45 -4.61 -5.58 4.09
CA THR A 45 -4.10 -5.01 5.35
C THR A 45 -2.58 -4.93 5.38
N VAL A 46 -1.88 -5.88 4.73
CA VAL A 46 -0.41 -5.86 4.61
C VAL A 46 0.03 -4.77 3.62
N ILE A 47 -0.74 -4.51 2.56
CA ILE A 47 -0.48 -3.36 1.68
C ILE A 47 -0.60 -2.03 2.44
N GLU A 48 -1.65 -1.88 3.25
CA GLU A 48 -1.85 -0.69 4.07
C GLU A 48 -0.73 -0.48 5.09
N GLU A 49 -0.40 -1.51 5.89
CA GLU A 49 0.67 -1.44 6.87
C GLU A 49 2.03 -1.22 6.21
N LEU A 50 2.28 -1.84 5.05
CA LEU A 50 3.53 -1.68 4.32
C LEU A 50 3.72 -0.24 3.83
N GLU A 51 2.68 0.45 3.38
CA GLU A 51 2.79 1.88 3.03
C GLU A 51 3.26 2.68 4.25
N TRP A 52 2.58 2.47 5.38
CA TRP A 52 2.87 3.18 6.61
C TRP A 52 4.30 2.92 7.09
N VAL A 53 4.77 1.68 7.00
CA VAL A 53 6.13 1.28 7.35
C VAL A 53 7.16 1.88 6.39
N LEU A 54 6.95 1.80 5.07
CA LEU A 54 7.89 2.34 4.08
C LEU A 54 8.02 3.86 4.19
N ARG A 55 6.89 4.56 4.37
CA ARG A 55 6.89 6.01 4.53
C ARG A 55 7.47 6.45 5.88
N GLY A 56 6.99 5.85 6.96
CA GLY A 56 7.32 6.28 8.33
C GLY A 56 8.69 5.81 8.79
N ALA A 57 8.95 4.50 8.70
CA ALA A 57 10.18 3.91 9.23
C ALA A 57 11.37 4.03 8.26
N TYR A 58 11.11 3.94 6.94
CA TYR A 58 12.18 3.99 5.93
C TYR A 58 12.27 5.33 5.19
N GLY A 59 11.38 6.28 5.45
CA GLY A 59 11.41 7.61 4.82
C GLY A 59 11.22 7.57 3.31
N MET A 60 10.61 6.50 2.77
CA MET A 60 10.43 6.36 1.33
C MET A 60 9.41 7.38 0.83
N PRO A 61 9.71 8.13 -0.24
CA PRO A 61 8.77 9.08 -0.84
C PRO A 61 7.48 8.39 -1.33
N PRO A 62 6.32 9.06 -1.25
CA PRO A 62 5.05 8.54 -1.77
C PRO A 62 5.11 8.01 -3.21
N ASP A 63 5.81 8.72 -4.11
CA ASP A 63 5.93 8.31 -5.51
C ASP A 63 6.71 7.00 -5.69
N ASP A 64 7.72 6.76 -4.85
CA ASP A 64 8.52 5.53 -4.85
C ASP A 64 7.71 4.37 -4.26
N ILE A 65 6.94 4.61 -3.19
CA ILE A 65 6.03 3.59 -2.63
C ILE A 65 4.97 3.21 -3.65
N ALA A 66 4.40 4.20 -4.34
CA ALA A 66 3.41 3.95 -5.38
C ALA A 66 3.98 3.09 -6.51
N ALA A 67 5.22 3.35 -6.94
CA ALA A 67 5.90 2.53 -7.95
C ALA A 67 6.12 1.09 -7.46
N VAL A 68 6.51 0.90 -6.20
CA VAL A 68 6.66 -0.44 -5.60
C VAL A 68 5.34 -1.21 -5.64
N PHE A 69 4.22 -0.57 -5.30
CA PHE A 69 2.92 -1.24 -5.31
C PHE A 69 2.41 -1.49 -6.73
N GLU A 70 2.67 -0.59 -7.68
CA GLU A 70 2.43 -0.82 -9.11
C GLU A 70 3.19 -2.06 -9.62
N ASP A 71 4.48 -2.18 -9.25
CA ASP A 71 5.28 -3.36 -9.56
C ASP A 71 4.70 -4.63 -8.92
N MET A 72 4.29 -4.58 -7.65
CA MET A 72 3.65 -5.71 -6.97
C MET A 72 2.38 -6.18 -7.67
N LEU A 73 1.56 -5.27 -8.19
CA LEU A 73 0.34 -5.59 -8.95
C LEU A 73 0.65 -6.24 -10.31
N ALA A 74 1.85 -6.02 -10.86
CA ALA A 74 2.28 -6.55 -12.15
C ALA A 74 3.01 -7.92 -12.09
N VAL A 75 3.39 -8.38 -10.90
CA VAL A 75 4.14 -9.63 -10.72
C VAL A 75 3.22 -10.86 -10.86
N GLU A 76 3.49 -11.70 -11.86
CA GLU A 76 2.65 -12.86 -12.22
C GLU A 76 2.42 -13.84 -11.05
N ASN A 77 3.46 -14.12 -10.26
CA ASN A 77 3.37 -15.07 -9.14
C ASN A 77 2.96 -14.42 -7.81
N LEU A 78 2.58 -13.14 -7.80
CA LEU A 78 2.14 -12.40 -6.62
C LEU A 78 0.68 -11.96 -6.76
N THR A 79 -0.19 -12.51 -5.92
CA THR A 79 -1.59 -12.10 -5.87
C THR A 79 -1.79 -11.07 -4.75
N VAL A 80 -2.13 -9.83 -5.11
CA VAL A 80 -2.52 -8.80 -4.14
C VAL A 80 -4.02 -8.84 -3.92
N ASP A 81 -4.45 -8.95 -2.66
CA ASP A 81 -5.86 -8.87 -2.30
C ASP A 81 -6.45 -7.50 -2.67
N ARG A 82 -7.70 -7.49 -3.14
CA ARG A 82 -8.39 -6.28 -3.61
C ARG A 82 -7.57 -5.46 -4.61
N ALA A 83 -6.81 -6.11 -5.50
CA ALA A 83 -5.92 -5.47 -6.48
C ALA A 83 -6.54 -4.26 -7.22
N ALA A 84 -7.82 -4.33 -7.62
CA ALA A 84 -8.50 -3.20 -8.26
C ALA A 84 -8.64 -1.98 -7.34
N ALA A 85 -8.96 -2.19 -6.05
CA ALA A 85 -9.05 -1.11 -5.07
C ALA A 85 -7.67 -0.54 -4.74
N VAL A 86 -6.64 -1.40 -4.63
CA VAL A 86 -5.24 -0.95 -4.44
C VAL A 86 -4.79 -0.12 -5.64
N GLY A 87 -5.04 -0.57 -6.86
CA GLY A 87 -4.75 0.18 -8.09
C GLY A 87 -5.44 1.55 -8.11
N GLN A 88 -6.72 1.61 -7.75
CA GLN A 88 -7.45 2.87 -7.67
C GLN A 88 -6.91 3.79 -6.56
N ALA A 89 -6.54 3.23 -5.42
CA ALA A 89 -5.93 3.97 -4.32
C ALA A 89 -4.60 4.61 -4.73
N LEU A 90 -3.77 3.90 -5.50
CA LEU A 90 -2.51 4.41 -6.04
C LEU A 90 -2.70 5.65 -6.94
N VAL A 91 -3.74 5.63 -7.79
CA VAL A 91 -4.09 6.78 -8.64
C VAL A 91 -4.41 8.01 -7.78
N TRP A 92 -5.20 7.86 -6.71
CA TRP A 92 -5.56 8.98 -5.83
C TRP A 92 -4.44 9.39 -4.89
N TYR A 93 -3.61 8.46 -4.45
CA TYR A 93 -2.42 8.70 -3.65
C TYR A 93 -1.44 9.63 -4.40
N ARG A 94 -1.17 9.34 -5.69
CA ARG A 94 -0.37 10.22 -6.56
C ARG A 94 -0.99 11.62 -6.78
N GLN A 95 -2.29 11.79 -6.54
CA GLN A 95 -2.99 13.08 -6.62
C GLN A 95 -3.04 13.84 -5.28
N GLY A 96 -2.41 13.29 -4.24
CA GLY A 96 -2.21 13.92 -2.94
C GLY A 96 -3.22 13.52 -1.87
N LEU A 97 -3.93 12.40 -1.99
CA LEU A 97 -4.57 11.75 -0.84
C LEU A 97 -3.51 11.04 0.01
N ASP A 98 -3.78 10.83 1.30
CA ASP A 98 -3.07 9.80 2.07
C ASP A 98 -3.48 8.40 1.54
N PHE A 99 -2.57 7.43 1.60
CA PHE A 99 -2.81 6.12 1.01
C PHE A 99 -3.96 5.37 1.71
N SER A 100 -4.04 5.42 3.05
CA SER A 100 -5.12 4.79 3.80
C SER A 100 -6.47 5.42 3.44
N ASP A 101 -6.54 6.75 3.36
CA ASP A 101 -7.75 7.46 2.92
C ASP A 101 -8.18 7.04 1.50
N ALA A 102 -7.21 6.96 0.58
CA ALA A 102 -7.46 6.51 -0.78
C ALA A 102 -7.97 5.06 -0.83
N LEU A 103 -7.40 4.17 -0.02
CA LEU A 103 -7.79 2.76 0.04
C LEU A 103 -9.15 2.56 0.70
N HIS A 104 -9.44 3.26 1.81
CA HIS A 104 -10.76 3.28 2.44
C HIS A 104 -11.83 3.69 1.42
N LEU A 105 -11.57 4.76 0.65
CA LEU A 105 -12.49 5.24 -0.36
C LEU A 105 -12.69 4.21 -1.48
N ALA A 106 -11.60 3.60 -1.96
CA ALA A 106 -11.64 2.64 -3.06
C ALA A 106 -12.40 1.37 -2.69
N GLN A 107 -12.36 0.98 -1.42
CA GLN A 107 -13.14 -0.16 -0.89
C GLN A 107 -14.60 0.20 -0.59
N SER A 108 -14.95 1.48 -0.56
CA SER A 108 -16.30 1.97 -0.22
C SER A 108 -17.19 2.17 -1.45
N GLY A 109 -16.82 1.68 -2.63
CA GLY A 109 -17.57 1.94 -3.88
C GLY A 109 -19.02 1.45 -3.92
N LEU A 110 -19.45 0.60 -2.97
CA LEU A 110 -20.85 0.18 -2.82
C LEU A 110 -21.64 0.99 -1.78
N CYS A 111 -20.98 1.91 -1.07
CA CYS A 111 -21.58 2.77 -0.07
C CYS A 111 -22.13 4.05 -0.71
N SER A 112 -23.16 4.65 -0.10
CA SER A 112 -23.70 5.94 -0.54
C SER A 112 -22.83 7.14 -0.15
N GLY A 113 -21.79 6.94 0.67
CA GLY A 113 -20.92 7.97 1.20
C GLY A 113 -19.86 7.38 2.13
N LEU A 114 -18.79 8.14 2.38
CA LEU A 114 -17.78 7.85 3.40
C LEU A 114 -17.80 8.98 4.44
N ALA A 115 -18.06 8.62 5.70
CA ALA A 115 -18.08 9.56 6.82
C ALA A 115 -16.71 9.64 7.51
N THR A 116 -16.16 10.84 7.68
CA THR A 116 -14.88 11.06 8.38
C THR A 116 -14.81 12.43 9.05
N PHE A 117 -14.15 12.54 10.20
CA PHE A 117 -13.82 13.82 10.82
C PHE A 117 -12.55 14.46 10.26
N ASP A 118 -11.84 13.79 9.34
CA ASP A 118 -10.67 14.36 8.68
C ASP A 118 -11.08 15.41 7.63
N ALA A 119 -10.96 16.67 8.01
CA ALA A 119 -11.26 17.80 7.14
C ALA A 119 -10.35 17.89 5.89
N ARG A 120 -9.11 17.38 5.97
CA ARG A 120 -8.20 17.34 4.81
C ARG A 120 -8.65 16.28 3.83
N PHE A 121 -9.05 15.09 4.30
CA PHE A 121 -9.60 14.05 3.44
C PHE A 121 -10.85 14.54 2.71
N VAL A 122 -11.82 15.10 3.44
CA VAL A 122 -13.04 15.69 2.85
C VAL A 122 -12.71 16.73 1.79
N LYS A 123 -11.80 17.67 2.08
CA LYS A 123 -11.42 18.74 1.15
C LYS A 123 -10.76 18.18 -0.10
N THR A 124 -9.84 17.23 0.05
CA THR A 124 -9.07 16.66 -1.06
C THR A 124 -9.94 15.78 -1.95
N ALA A 125 -10.77 14.91 -1.37
CA ALA A 125 -11.70 14.07 -2.12
C ALA A 125 -12.71 14.92 -2.94
N ARG A 126 -13.25 16.00 -2.35
CA ARG A 126 -14.13 16.94 -3.08
C ARG A 126 -13.40 17.66 -4.20
N ARG A 127 -12.16 18.12 -3.96
CA ARG A 127 -11.34 18.80 -4.98
C ARG A 127 -11.08 17.91 -6.19
N LEU A 128 -10.90 16.60 -5.96
CA LEU A 128 -10.65 15.61 -7.00
C LEU A 128 -11.94 15.02 -7.60
N GLY A 129 -13.12 15.34 -7.05
CA GLY A 129 -14.41 14.84 -7.53
C GLY A 129 -14.55 13.33 -7.36
N LEU A 130 -14.08 12.79 -6.22
CA LEU A 130 -14.07 11.34 -5.98
C LEU A 130 -15.40 10.84 -5.42
N ASP A 131 -15.72 9.60 -5.78
CA ASP A 131 -16.86 8.84 -5.27
C ASP A 131 -16.42 7.59 -4.48
N PRO A 132 -17.20 7.17 -3.46
CA PRO A 132 -18.40 7.84 -2.94
C PRO A 132 -18.09 9.17 -2.24
N GLN A 133 -19.11 10.03 -2.07
CA GLN A 133 -18.91 11.35 -1.45
C GLN A 133 -18.31 11.23 -0.04
N VAL A 134 -17.23 11.96 0.20
CA VAL A 134 -16.58 12.07 1.52
C VAL A 134 -17.10 13.29 2.29
N SER A 135 -17.55 13.10 3.52
CA SER A 135 -18.10 14.18 4.36
C SER A 135 -17.94 13.91 5.85
N ALA A 136 -17.91 14.98 6.66
CA ALA A 136 -18.12 14.84 8.10
C ALA A 136 -19.60 14.53 8.39
N PRO A 137 -19.90 13.67 9.40
CA PRO A 137 -21.27 13.53 9.89
C PRO A 137 -21.75 14.86 10.49
N GLY A 138 -23.04 15.17 10.30
CA GLY A 138 -23.69 16.38 10.82
C GLY A 138 -23.90 16.36 12.33
#